data_AF-A0A7V8YW14-F1
#
_entry.id   AF-A0A7V8YW14-F1
#
_cell.length_a   1.000
_cell.length_b   1.000
_cell.length_c   1.000
_cell.angle_alpha   90.00
_cell.angle_beta   90.00
_cell.angle_gamma   90.00
#
_symmetry.space_group_name_H-M   'P 1'
#
loop_
_entity.id
_entity.type
_entity.pdbx_description
1 polymer ?
#
loop_
_entity_poly.entity_id
_entity_poly.type
_entity_poly.pdbx_seq_one_letter_code
_entity_poly.pdbx_strand_id
1 'polypeptide(L)'
;MPSKKQRRRREKLKRHEWEEVYVDEDGNELDPEDAEQLIPPTKAPRSTKTQPSERGRRVVEPPSWRRTLKRGALFFPLMLIVVFFINSEDATTLQSIVSTVTLMAFFLPFSYFMDSVVWRSAQRRQAKAAPPKKR
;
A
#
# COMPACT_ATOMS: atom_id res chain seq x y z
N MET A 1 -11.06 3.24 43.16
CA MET A 1 -10.41 2.06 42.55
C MET A 1 -10.76 1.97 41.06
N PRO A 2 -9.79 1.84 40.14
CA PRO A 2 -10.07 1.65 38.71
C PRO A 2 -10.82 0.33 38.47
N SER A 3 -11.75 0.31 37.52
CA SER A 3 -12.55 -0.88 37.23
C SER A 3 -11.71 -2.00 36.62
N LYS A 4 -12.15 -3.27 36.74
CA LYS A 4 -11.47 -4.44 36.12
C LYS A 4 -11.21 -4.23 34.62
N LYS A 5 -12.11 -3.53 33.92
CA LYS A 5 -11.99 -3.19 32.49
C LYS A 5 -10.88 -2.16 32.22
N GLN A 6 -10.71 -1.17 33.10
CA GLN A 6 -9.64 -0.17 32.99
C GLN A 6 -8.26 -0.79 33.25
N ARG A 7 -8.16 -1.71 34.23
CA ARG A 7 -6.92 -2.46 34.51
C ARG A 7 -6.49 -3.31 33.31
N ARG A 8 -7.42 -4.07 32.72
CA ARG A 8 -7.14 -4.91 31.55
C ARG A 8 -6.75 -4.10 30.31
N ARG A 9 -7.30 -2.88 30.15
CA ARG A 9 -6.90 -1.95 29.07
C ARG A 9 -5.48 -1.40 29.30
N ARG A 10 -5.13 -1.08 30.55
CA ARG A 10 -3.77 -0.68 30.92
C ARG A 10 -2.77 -1.82 30.68
N GLU A 11 -3.07 -3.04 31.12
CA GLU A 11 -2.23 -4.23 30.87
C GLU A 11 -2.08 -4.57 29.38
N LYS A 12 -3.11 -4.30 28.56
CA LYS A 12 -3.01 -4.42 27.09
C LYS A 12 -2.10 -3.36 26.47
N LEU A 13 -2.11 -2.14 26.99
CA LEU A 13 -1.25 -1.05 26.52
C LEU A 13 0.21 -1.26 26.95
N LYS A 14 0.42 -1.73 28.18
CA LYS A 14 1.74 -2.05 28.73
C LYS A 14 2.42 -3.27 28.08
N ARG A 15 1.63 -4.13 27.41
CA ARG A 15 2.14 -5.33 26.70
C ARG A 15 3.05 -5.03 25.51
N HIS A 16 3.11 -3.78 25.07
CA HIS A 16 3.96 -3.32 23.97
C HIS A 16 5.06 -2.37 24.44
N GLU A 17 5.34 -2.32 25.75
CA GLU A 17 6.56 -1.72 26.29
C GLU A 17 7.69 -2.71 26.01
N TRP A 18 8.22 -2.69 24.79
CA TRP A 18 9.51 -3.32 24.50
C TRP A 18 10.58 -2.41 25.09
N GLU A 19 11.48 -2.99 25.88
CA GLU A 19 12.67 -2.32 26.39
C GLU A 19 13.61 -2.09 25.20
N GLU A 20 13.97 -0.83 24.92
CA GLU A 20 14.93 -0.48 23.88
C GLU A 20 16.32 -0.92 24.34
N VAL A 21 16.79 -2.07 23.87
CA VAL A 21 18.16 -2.56 24.11
C VAL A 21 19.08 -1.94 23.07
N TYR A 22 20.06 -1.17 23.52
CA TYR A 22 21.11 -0.62 22.66
C TYR A 22 22.23 -1.66 22.51
N VAL A 23 22.59 -1.98 21.27
CA VAL A 23 23.61 -2.98 20.95
C VAL A 23 24.76 -2.28 20.25
N ASP A 24 26.00 -2.57 20.64
CA ASP A 24 27.21 -2.02 20.02
C ASP A 24 27.57 -2.71 18.68
N GLU A 25 28.64 -2.24 18.03
CA GLU A 25 29.10 -2.75 16.73
C GLU A 25 29.63 -4.19 16.78
N ASP A 26 29.91 -4.72 17.98
CA ASP A 26 30.37 -6.10 18.22
C ASP A 26 29.26 -7.04 18.72
N GLY A 27 28.03 -6.53 18.86
CA GLY A 27 26.83 -7.32 19.17
C GLY A 27 26.54 -7.52 20.66
N ASN A 28 27.11 -6.72 21.54
CA ASN A 28 26.93 -6.81 22.99
C ASN A 28 25.89 -5.80 23.50
N GLU A 29 25.09 -6.19 24.51
CA GLU A 29 24.04 -5.32 25.10
C GLU A 29 24.70 -4.25 25.98
N LEU A 30 24.47 -2.97 25.66
CA LEU A 30 25.04 -1.83 26.39
C LEU A 30 24.02 -1.27 27.38
N ASP A 31 24.46 -0.98 28.61
CA ASP A 31 23.63 -0.32 29.62
C ASP A 31 23.33 1.14 29.16
N PRO A 32 22.12 1.69 29.40
CA PRO A 32 21.70 2.97 28.82
C PRO A 32 22.62 4.16 29.16
N GLU A 33 23.36 4.11 30.27
CA GLU A 33 24.29 5.16 30.69
C GLU A 33 25.56 5.23 29.82
N ASP A 34 25.99 4.10 29.24
CA ASP A 34 27.18 4.04 28.38
C ASP A 34 26.86 4.44 26.93
N ALA A 35 25.59 4.24 26.51
CA ALA A 35 25.10 4.69 25.20
C ALA A 35 24.95 6.22 25.12
N GLU A 36 24.65 6.88 26.25
CA GLU A 36 24.52 8.34 26.33
C GLU A 36 25.87 9.09 26.25
N GLN A 37 27.00 8.46 26.61
CA GLN A 37 28.32 9.11 26.55
C GLN A 37 28.89 9.24 25.13
N LEU A 38 28.45 8.38 24.20
CA LEU A 38 28.85 8.44 22.78
C LEU A 38 28.07 9.51 21.98
N ILE A 39 27.00 10.07 22.55
CA ILE A 39 26.12 11.02 21.86
C ILE A 39 26.36 12.44 22.43
N PRO A 40 26.82 13.42 21.63
CA PRO A 40 27.05 14.76 22.13
C PRO A 40 25.73 15.44 22.57
N PRO A 41 25.72 16.19 23.69
CA PRO A 41 24.48 16.55 24.37
C PRO A 41 23.78 17.73 23.69
N THR A 42 22.73 17.45 22.92
CA THR A 42 21.76 18.49 22.52
C THR A 42 20.49 18.33 23.33
N LYS A 43 20.36 19.13 24.39
CA LYS A 43 19.11 19.31 25.13
C LYS A 43 18.12 20.15 24.31
N ALA A 44 16.95 19.59 23.98
CA ALA A 44 15.71 20.35 23.73
C ALA A 44 14.47 19.42 23.77
N PRO A 45 13.27 19.93 24.11
CA PRO A 45 12.31 19.24 24.98
C PRO A 45 11.27 18.36 24.28
N ARG A 46 10.65 17.48 25.08
CA ARG A 46 9.40 16.77 24.79
C ARG A 46 8.34 17.76 24.26
N SER A 47 8.05 17.70 22.97
CA SER A 47 6.73 17.31 22.46
C SER A 47 6.74 17.43 20.94
N THR A 48 6.36 16.37 20.25
CA THR A 48 5.49 16.46 19.09
C THR A 48 4.96 15.06 18.88
N LYS A 49 3.63 14.91 18.90
CA LYS A 49 2.99 13.70 18.40
C LYS A 49 3.54 13.47 16.99
N THR A 50 4.27 12.39 16.81
CA THR A 50 4.71 11.91 15.50
C THR A 50 3.46 11.80 14.65
N GLN A 51 3.24 12.77 13.76
CA GLN A 51 2.22 12.62 12.73
C GLN A 51 2.62 11.38 11.93
N PRO A 52 1.67 10.48 11.62
CA PRO A 52 1.99 9.32 10.81
C PRO A 52 2.61 9.84 9.52
N SER A 53 3.86 9.46 9.29
CA SER A 53 4.59 9.86 8.10
C SER A 53 3.71 9.56 6.89
N GLU A 54 3.47 10.56 6.05
CA GLU A 54 2.82 10.40 4.73
C GLU A 54 3.76 9.61 3.80
N ARG A 55 4.16 8.39 4.20
CA ARG A 55 4.97 7.49 3.39
C ARG A 55 4.17 7.11 2.16
N GLY A 56 4.45 7.81 1.07
CA GLY A 56 4.06 7.43 -0.28
C GLY A 56 2.63 7.81 -0.65
N ARG A 57 2.28 9.09 -0.56
CA ARG A 57 1.16 9.63 -1.35
C ARG A 57 1.57 9.65 -2.83
N ARG A 58 1.70 8.47 -3.45
CA ARG A 58 1.94 8.34 -4.89
C ARG A 58 0.82 9.07 -5.60
N VAL A 59 1.17 10.11 -6.33
CA VAL A 59 0.22 10.84 -7.18
C VAL A 59 -0.35 9.82 -8.15
N VAL A 60 -1.64 9.51 -8.02
CA VAL A 60 -2.31 8.57 -8.90
C VAL A 60 -2.31 9.19 -10.29
N GLU A 61 -1.44 8.66 -11.15
CA GLU A 61 -1.30 9.11 -12.54
C GLU A 61 -2.65 9.00 -13.28
N PRO A 62 -2.93 9.91 -14.22
CA PRO A 62 -4.19 9.93 -14.94
C PRO A 62 -4.39 8.64 -15.76
N PRO A 63 -5.65 8.19 -15.91
CA PRO A 63 -5.97 7.02 -16.72
C PRO A 63 -5.55 7.29 -18.18
N SER A 64 -4.73 6.40 -18.75
CA SER A 64 -4.26 6.51 -20.13
C SER A 64 -4.45 5.20 -20.87
N TRP A 65 -4.89 5.29 -22.13
CA TRP A 65 -5.06 4.15 -23.03
C TRP A 65 -3.79 3.31 -23.20
N ARG A 66 -2.62 3.97 -23.18
CA ARG A 66 -1.32 3.30 -23.19
C ARG A 66 -1.14 2.36 -22.00
N ARG A 67 -1.63 2.75 -20.82
CA ARG A 67 -1.51 1.95 -19.60
C ARG A 67 -2.50 0.79 -19.59
N THR A 68 -3.72 1.03 -20.06
CA THR A 68 -4.74 -0.02 -20.21
C THR A 68 -4.29 -1.08 -21.22
N LEU A 69 -3.67 -0.69 -22.34
CA LEU A 69 -3.09 -1.63 -23.31
C LEU A 69 -1.91 -2.42 -22.73
N LYS A 70 -0.99 -1.77 -22.00
CA LYS A 70 0.12 -2.47 -21.32
C LYS A 70 -0.38 -3.50 -20.29
N ARG A 71 -1.41 -3.14 -19.52
CA ARG A 71 -2.06 -4.07 -18.59
C ARG A 71 -2.80 -5.18 -19.34
N GLY A 72 -3.50 -4.84 -20.42
CA GLY A 72 -4.15 -5.80 -21.31
C GLY A 72 -3.17 -6.83 -21.87
N ALA A 73 -1.97 -6.40 -22.28
CA ALA A 73 -0.92 -7.31 -22.76
C ALA A 73 -0.42 -8.28 -21.67
N LEU A 74 -0.43 -7.88 -20.39
CA LEU A 74 -0.12 -8.78 -19.28
C LEU A 74 -1.27 -9.76 -18.99
N PHE A 75 -2.52 -9.30 -19.10
CA PHE A 75 -3.71 -10.13 -18.89
C PHE A 75 -3.99 -11.08 -20.06
N PHE A 76 -3.59 -10.73 -21.27
CA PHE A 76 -3.82 -11.51 -22.48
C PHE A 76 -3.30 -12.96 -22.38
N PRO A 77 -2.03 -13.25 -22.03
CA PRO A 77 -1.56 -14.63 -21.93
C PRO A 77 -2.29 -15.42 -20.84
N LEU A 78 -2.59 -14.79 -19.69
CA LEU A 78 -3.36 -15.42 -18.62
C LEU A 78 -4.77 -15.81 -19.10
N MET A 79 -5.45 -14.88 -19.77
CA MET A 79 -6.80 -15.09 -20.27
C MET A 79 -6.84 -16.13 -21.39
N LEU A 80 -5.83 -16.13 -22.26
CA LEU A 80 -5.68 -17.13 -23.31
C LEU A 80 -5.54 -18.54 -22.71
N ILE A 81 -4.71 -18.71 -21.68
CA ILE A 81 -4.57 -20.00 -20.98
C ILE A 81 -5.91 -20.46 -20.40
N VAL A 82 -6.66 -19.55 -19.77
CA VAL A 82 -7.98 -19.86 -19.20
C VAL A 82 -8.97 -20.26 -20.28
N VAL A 83 -9.08 -19.48 -21.37
CA VAL A 83 -9.98 -19.78 -22.50
C VAL A 83 -9.58 -21.08 -23.19
N PHE A 84 -8.28 -21.29 -23.39
CA PHE A 84 -7.75 -22.50 -23.99
C PHE A 84 -8.09 -23.74 -23.14
N PHE A 85 -7.96 -23.65 -21.81
CA PHE A 85 -8.31 -24.75 -20.93
C PHE A 85 -9.81 -25.04 -20.93
N ILE A 86 -10.64 -23.99 -20.84
CA ILE A 86 -12.11 -24.12 -20.85
C ILE A 86 -12.65 -24.67 -22.17
N ASN A 87 -12.05 -24.31 -23.31
CA ASN A 87 -12.50 -24.72 -24.64
C ASN A 87 -11.61 -25.81 -25.25
N SER A 88 -10.80 -26.50 -24.45
CA SER A 88 -9.76 -27.42 -24.94
C SER A 88 -10.32 -28.62 -25.71
N GLU A 89 -11.57 -29.00 -25.47
CA GLU A 89 -12.22 -30.15 -26.10
C GLU A 89 -13.00 -29.76 -27.37
N ASP A 90 -13.56 -28.54 -27.42
CA ASP A 90 -14.50 -28.12 -28.47
C ASP A 90 -13.94 -27.11 -29.47
N ALA A 91 -12.83 -26.41 -29.15
CA ALA A 91 -12.35 -25.29 -29.94
C ALA A 91 -10.93 -25.49 -30.48
N THR A 92 -10.76 -25.19 -31.76
CA THR A 92 -9.44 -25.06 -32.39
C THR A 92 -8.62 -23.97 -31.69
N THR A 93 -7.29 -24.10 -31.69
CA THR A 93 -6.36 -23.07 -31.16
C THR A 93 -6.67 -21.67 -31.70
N LEU A 94 -6.98 -21.56 -33.00
CA LEU A 94 -7.36 -20.29 -33.63
C LEU A 94 -8.65 -19.71 -33.03
N GLN A 95 -9.65 -20.56 -32.76
CA GLN A 95 -10.91 -20.14 -32.16
C GLN A 95 -10.71 -19.67 -30.72
N SER A 96 -9.83 -20.32 -29.96
CA SER A 96 -9.44 -19.86 -28.62
C SER A 96 -8.79 -18.47 -28.66
N ILE A 97 -7.92 -18.20 -29.63
CA ILE A 97 -7.28 -16.89 -29.82
C ILE A 97 -8.34 -15.84 -30.17
N VAL A 98 -9.22 -16.13 -31.14
CA VAL A 98 -10.28 -15.20 -31.56
C VAL A 98 -11.23 -14.89 -30.40
N SER A 99 -11.67 -15.90 -29.66
CA SER A 99 -12.51 -15.72 -28.47
C SER A 99 -11.82 -14.86 -27.40
N THR A 100 -10.53 -15.10 -27.18
CA THR A 100 -9.71 -14.28 -26.25
C THR A 100 -9.66 -12.83 -26.70
N VAL A 101 -9.38 -12.56 -27.99
CA VAL A 101 -9.33 -11.19 -28.52
C VAL A 101 -10.71 -10.51 -28.44
N THR A 102 -11.78 -11.21 -28.76
CA THR A 102 -13.15 -10.71 -28.61
C THR A 102 -13.45 -10.33 -27.17
N LEU A 103 -13.13 -11.19 -26.20
CA LEU A 103 -13.33 -10.89 -24.79
C LEU A 103 -12.47 -9.69 -24.35
N MET A 104 -11.24 -9.59 -24.85
CA MET A 104 -10.36 -8.46 -24.60
C MET A 104 -10.93 -7.13 -25.16
N ALA A 105 -11.61 -7.18 -26.31
CA ALA A 105 -12.24 -6.02 -26.92
C ALA A 105 -13.35 -5.42 -26.03
N PHE A 106 -14.05 -6.25 -25.26
CA PHE A 106 -15.00 -5.78 -24.23
C PHE A 106 -14.31 -5.43 -22.91
N PHE A 107 -13.28 -6.15 -22.53
CA PHE A 107 -12.54 -5.93 -21.29
C PHE A 107 -11.77 -4.60 -21.29
N LEU A 108 -11.13 -4.21 -22.40
CA LEU A 108 -10.34 -2.97 -22.51
C LEU A 108 -11.15 -1.70 -22.21
N PRO A 109 -12.31 -1.43 -22.83
CA PRO A 109 -13.12 -0.25 -22.51
C PRO A 109 -13.65 -0.31 -21.08
N PHE A 110 -14.03 -1.49 -20.58
CA PHE A 110 -14.45 -1.67 -19.18
C PHE A 110 -13.32 -1.37 -18.19
N SER A 111 -12.12 -1.88 -18.44
CA SER A 111 -10.94 -1.65 -17.61
C SER A 111 -10.55 -0.17 -17.59
N TYR A 112 -10.63 0.52 -18.73
CA TYR A 112 -10.39 1.97 -18.78
C TYR A 112 -11.43 2.73 -17.94
N PHE A 113 -12.70 2.35 -18.04
CA PHE A 113 -13.75 2.96 -17.23
C PHE A 113 -13.48 2.79 -15.73
N MET A 114 -13.11 1.58 -15.30
CA MET A 114 -12.77 1.31 -13.89
C MET A 114 -11.58 2.14 -13.42
N ASP A 115 -10.51 2.23 -14.22
CA ASP A 115 -9.35 3.08 -13.93
C ASP A 115 -9.77 4.56 -13.76
N SER A 116 -10.73 5.04 -14.57
CA SER A 116 -11.25 6.41 -14.45
C SER A 116 -12.01 6.65 -13.15
N VAL A 117 -12.79 5.68 -12.67
CA VAL A 117 -13.52 5.76 -11.40
C VAL A 117 -12.55 5.77 -10.22
N VAL A 118 -11.55 4.90 -10.25
CA VAL A 118 -10.50 4.85 -9.22
C VAL A 118 -9.75 6.17 -9.16
N TRP A 119 -9.34 6.72 -10.31
CA TRP A 119 -8.67 8.02 -10.39
C TRP A 119 -9.53 9.15 -9.79
N ARG A 120 -10.82 9.22 -10.13
CA ARG A 120 -11.75 10.20 -9.53
C ARG A 120 -11.85 10.04 -8.01
N SER A 121 -11.89 8.80 -7.52
CA SER A 121 -11.94 8.53 -6.08
C SER A 121 -10.65 8.98 -5.36
N ALA A 122 -9.50 8.76 -5.99
CA ALA A 122 -8.20 9.16 -5.46
C ALA A 122 -8.08 10.69 -5.40
N GLN A 123 -8.52 11.41 -6.43
CA GLN A 123 -8.55 12.87 -6.43
C GLN A 123 -9.42 13.45 -5.32
N ARG A 124 -10.62 12.89 -5.10
CA ARG A 124 -11.52 13.34 -4.03
C ARG A 124 -10.89 13.21 -2.65
N ARG A 125 -10.13 12.13 -2.41
CA ARG A 125 -9.38 11.94 -1.16
C ARG A 125 -8.25 12.95 -1.02
N GLN A 126 -7.55 13.24 -2.12
CA GLN A 126 -6.45 14.20 -2.12
C GLN A 126 -6.93 15.65 -1.89
N ALA A 127 -8.07 16.03 -2.47
CA ALA A 127 -8.67 17.35 -2.29
C ALA A 127 -9.10 17.59 -0.83
N LYS A 128 -9.65 16.57 -0.16
CA LYS A 128 -10.02 16.65 1.27
C LYS A 128 -8.82 16.70 2.21
N ALA A 129 -7.68 16.14 1.79
CA ALA A 129 -6.44 16.11 2.54
C ALA A 129 -5.51 17.30 2.25
N ALA A 130 -5.88 18.21 1.33
CA ALA A 130 -5.12 19.43 1.09
C ALA A 130 -5.53 20.47 2.15
N PRO A 131 -4.59 21.02 2.95
CA PRO A 131 -4.91 22.07 3.91
C PRO A 131 -5.43 23.32 3.19
N PRO A 132 -6.36 24.08 3.79
CA PRO A 132 -6.91 25.29 3.17
C PRO A 132 -5.78 26.26 2.86
N LYS A 133 -5.69 26.68 1.59
CA LYS A 133 -4.71 27.65 1.11
C LYS A 133 -4.94 28.95 1.88
N LYS A 134 -4.04 29.29 2.81
CA LYS A 134 -4.08 30.58 3.51
C LYS A 134 -4.01 31.69 2.45
N ARG A 135 -5.06 32.51 2.42
CA ARG A 135 -5.16 33.73 1.62
C ARG A 135 -4.43 34.85 2.34
#